data_AF-A0AAV8GED1-F1
#
_entry.id   AF-A0AAV8GED1-F1
#
_cell.length_a   1.000
_cell.length_b   1.000
_cell.length_c   1.000
_cell.angle_alpha   90.00
_cell.angle_beta   90.00
_cell.angle_gamma   90.00
#
_symmetry.space_group_name_H-M   'P 1'
#
loop_
_entity.id
_entity.type
_entity.pdbx_description
1 polymer ?
#
loop_
_entity_poly.entity_id
_entity_poly.type
_entity_poly.pdbx_seq_one_letter_code
_entity_poly.pdbx_strand_id
1 'polypeptide(L)'
;MARSSIIPSSLSDGLVFTAGAFLALLIFLGLYSFLSPTPIPNRLFSFSPSFSSTSSHTDDTYDPPDETFYDDPTLTYTIDKSISNWDEKRRHWLKLHPSFSGGRERILMVSGSQPYPCRSYHGDHLLLRSFKNKADYCRLHGIELFYNTALLNPSMNFFWAKIPVIRAAMLAHPEADWIWWVDSDAIFTDMEFSLPLDRYRAHNLVLHGWPELVYKKKSWCSLNAGVFLIRNCQWSFDFMDEWASMGPHSPDYEKWGKLQTSTFKDKMFPNSDDQSGLVYLILTGKGGWRDKIYLENEYYFQGYFAEIVSRLEDITERYIEEEQKGPAVLRRRHAEGVFLSYAKERNAELGKQKGADTGPTGWRRPFVTHFTGCQPCSGDRNKVYSADNCTLGMYKALNFADDQVLRIYGFRHASLVSADVQPLPFDYPRSEE
;
A
#
# COMPACT_ATOMS: atom_id res chain seq x y z
N MET A 1 -44.46 81.82 -4.12
CA MET A 1 -43.20 81.36 -4.74
C MET A 1 -42.25 80.92 -3.64
N ALA A 2 -42.08 79.62 -3.44
CA ALA A 2 -40.91 79.01 -2.80
C ALA A 2 -40.86 77.56 -3.30
N ARG A 3 -39.85 77.23 -4.11
CA ARG A 3 -39.58 75.88 -4.62
C ARG A 3 -38.86 75.11 -3.51
N SER A 4 -39.38 73.98 -3.06
CA SER A 4 -38.56 72.95 -2.41
C SER A 4 -38.26 71.87 -3.44
N SER A 5 -36.97 71.66 -3.69
CA SER A 5 -36.42 70.68 -4.62
C SER A 5 -36.48 69.28 -3.98
N ILE A 6 -37.20 68.37 -4.62
CA ILE A 6 -37.13 66.94 -4.31
C ILE A 6 -35.86 66.40 -4.96
N ILE A 7 -34.88 66.01 -4.15
CA ILE A 7 -33.68 65.28 -4.61
C ILE A 7 -34.09 63.81 -4.83
N PRO A 8 -33.71 63.15 -5.94
CA PRO A 8 -34.10 61.76 -6.19
C PRO A 8 -33.40 60.80 -5.22
N SER A 9 -34.16 59.88 -4.60
CA SER A 9 -33.69 58.88 -3.62
C SER A 9 -32.61 57.91 -4.14
N SER A 10 -32.42 57.81 -5.46
CA SER A 10 -31.48 56.86 -6.07
C SER A 10 -29.99 57.14 -5.78
N LEU A 11 -29.60 58.40 -5.53
CA LEU A 11 -28.20 58.78 -5.29
C LEU A 11 -27.76 58.51 -3.85
N SER A 12 -28.68 58.73 -2.91
CA SER A 12 -28.51 58.40 -1.48
C SER A 12 -28.30 56.90 -1.29
N ASP A 13 -29.17 56.09 -1.90
CA ASP A 13 -29.14 54.64 -1.72
C ASP A 13 -27.91 53.99 -2.38
N GLY A 14 -27.44 54.55 -3.51
CA GLY A 14 -26.19 54.15 -4.15
C GLY A 14 -24.94 54.47 -3.33
N LEU A 15 -24.93 55.61 -2.63
CA LEU A 15 -23.82 55.98 -1.73
C LEU A 15 -23.79 55.10 -0.47
N VAL A 16 -24.94 54.77 0.10
CA VAL A 16 -25.02 53.86 1.25
C VAL A 16 -24.58 52.45 0.87
N PHE A 17 -25.00 51.94 -0.29
CA PHE A 17 -24.60 50.62 -0.77
C PHE A 17 -23.09 50.53 -1.05
N THR A 18 -22.52 51.55 -1.71
CA THR A 18 -21.07 51.60 -2.01
C THR A 18 -20.23 51.73 -0.74
N ALA A 19 -20.66 52.55 0.23
CA ALA A 19 -20.00 52.64 1.53
C ALA A 19 -20.05 51.30 2.30
N GLY A 20 -21.19 50.61 2.27
CA GLY A 20 -21.35 49.29 2.88
C GLY A 20 -20.46 48.22 2.24
N ALA A 21 -20.38 48.18 0.91
CA ALA A 21 -19.53 47.26 0.17
C ALA A 21 -18.03 47.53 0.44
N PHE A 22 -17.63 48.79 0.54
CA PHE A 22 -16.26 49.17 0.85
C PHE A 22 -15.87 48.79 2.29
N LEU A 23 -16.78 48.96 3.25
CA LEU A 23 -16.57 48.53 4.63
C LEU A 23 -16.44 47.00 4.74
N ALA A 24 -17.27 46.25 4.02
CA ALA A 24 -17.19 44.79 3.99
C ALA A 24 -15.86 44.30 3.38
N LEU A 25 -15.38 44.96 2.32
CA LEU A 25 -14.09 44.66 1.70
C LEU A 25 -12.93 44.96 2.67
N LEU A 26 -12.98 46.07 3.41
CA LEU A 26 -11.96 46.42 4.39
C LEU A 26 -11.93 45.44 5.57
N ILE A 27 -13.09 44.97 6.03
CA ILE A 27 -13.18 43.93 7.08
C ILE A 27 -12.60 42.61 6.55
N PHE A 28 -12.93 42.21 5.32
CA PHE A 28 -12.40 41.00 4.70
C PHE A 28 -10.88 41.05 4.54
N LEU A 29 -10.34 42.17 4.04
CA LEU A 29 -8.89 42.38 3.89
C LEU A 29 -8.17 42.45 5.25
N GLY A 30 -8.79 43.09 6.24
CA GLY A 30 -8.28 43.11 7.61
C GLY A 30 -8.17 41.71 8.21
N LEU A 31 -9.24 40.91 8.12
CA LEU A 31 -9.25 39.53 8.62
C LEU A 31 -8.29 38.62 7.83
N TYR A 32 -8.17 38.81 6.52
CA TYR A 32 -7.21 38.08 5.69
C TYR A 32 -5.75 38.37 6.10
N SER A 33 -5.48 39.59 6.56
CA SER A 33 -4.15 39.99 7.05
C SER A 33 -3.78 39.30 8.38
N PHE A 34 -4.76 38.95 9.23
CA PHE A 34 -4.55 38.21 10.48
C PHE A 34 -4.48 36.68 10.29
N LEU A 35 -5.05 36.16 9.19
CA LEU A 35 -5.07 34.73 8.87
C LEU A 35 -3.95 34.31 7.91
N SER A 36 -3.23 35.27 7.32
CA SER A 36 -2.07 34.98 6.47
C SER A 36 -0.86 34.64 7.35
N PRO A 37 -0.28 33.43 7.26
CA PRO A 37 0.92 33.09 8.01
C PRO A 37 2.08 33.97 7.54
N THR A 38 2.67 34.73 8.45
CA THR A 38 3.92 35.47 8.18
C THR A 38 5.01 34.48 7.75
N PRO A 39 5.76 34.73 6.67
CA PRO A 39 6.89 33.88 6.31
C PRO A 39 7.98 34.02 7.38
N ILE A 40 8.22 32.94 8.12
CA ILE A 40 9.37 32.84 9.03
C ILE A 40 10.63 32.82 8.14
N PRO A 41 11.63 33.69 8.34
CA PRO A 41 12.84 33.65 7.54
C PRO A 41 13.60 32.36 7.85
N ASN A 42 13.83 31.54 6.82
CA ASN A 42 14.65 30.33 6.88
C ASN A 42 16.06 30.66 7.38
N ARG A 43 16.34 30.44 8.66
CA ARG A 43 17.72 30.25 9.13
C ARG A 43 18.17 28.88 8.64
N LEU A 44 18.94 28.88 7.55
CA LEU A 44 19.72 27.72 7.11
C LEU A 44 20.73 27.38 8.20
N PHE A 45 20.40 26.40 9.04
CA PHE A 45 21.40 25.72 9.84
C PHE A 45 22.06 24.66 8.94
N SER A 46 23.25 24.97 8.44
CA SER A 46 24.13 23.96 7.84
C SER A 46 24.60 23.01 8.93
N PHE A 47 23.91 21.89 9.11
CA PHE A 47 24.42 20.76 9.86
C PHE A 47 25.31 19.93 8.93
N SER A 48 26.63 19.98 9.14
CA SER A 48 27.54 18.95 8.63
C SER A 48 27.69 17.89 9.72
N PRO A 49 27.16 16.66 9.55
CA PRO A 49 27.44 15.60 10.48
C PRO A 49 28.83 15.03 10.16
N SER A 50 29.84 15.40 10.94
CA SER A 50 31.07 14.63 11.03
C SER A 50 30.82 13.48 12.01
N PHE A 51 30.27 12.37 11.53
CA PHE A 51 30.22 11.13 12.30
C PHE A 51 31.45 10.29 12.00
N SER A 52 32.42 10.33 12.92
CA SER A 52 33.41 9.28 13.07
C SER A 52 32.80 8.17 13.93
N SER A 53 32.33 7.09 13.33
CA SER A 53 32.10 5.83 14.06
C SER A 53 32.74 4.66 13.33
N THR A 54 33.63 3.99 14.05
CA THR A 54 34.21 2.69 13.73
C THR A 54 33.15 1.60 13.92
N SER A 55 32.27 1.47 12.94
CA SER A 55 31.64 0.21 12.54
C SER A 55 32.10 -0.06 11.11
N SER A 56 32.09 -1.31 10.65
CA SER A 56 32.30 -1.64 9.24
C SER A 56 31.13 -1.08 8.41
N HIS A 57 31.07 0.24 8.28
CA HIS A 57 30.12 0.95 7.44
C HIS A 57 30.38 0.48 6.03
N THR A 58 29.52 -0.39 5.55
CA THR A 58 29.27 -0.49 4.13
C THR A 58 28.78 0.88 3.73
N ASP A 59 29.57 1.58 2.91
CA ASP A 59 29.16 2.86 2.37
C ASP A 59 28.10 2.59 1.31
N ASP A 60 26.83 2.60 1.72
CA ASP A 60 25.68 2.40 0.84
C ASP A 60 25.49 3.57 -0.15
N THR A 61 26.34 4.60 -0.08
CA THR A 61 26.35 5.76 -1.00
C THR A 61 27.48 5.71 -2.03
N TYR A 62 28.38 4.73 -1.93
CA TYR A 62 29.49 4.58 -2.86
C TYR A 62 29.03 3.96 -4.19
N ASP A 63 29.17 4.73 -5.28
CA ASP A 63 28.95 4.30 -6.66
C ASP A 63 30.32 4.28 -7.39
N PRO A 64 30.83 3.11 -7.80
CA PRO A 64 32.12 2.99 -8.47
C PRO A 64 32.07 3.54 -9.90
N PRO A 65 33.20 4.03 -10.43
CA PRO A 65 33.26 4.59 -11.79
C PRO A 65 33.22 3.51 -12.90
N ASP A 66 33.17 2.23 -12.55
CA ASP A 66 33.08 1.10 -13.48
C ASP A 66 31.76 1.14 -14.25
N GLU A 67 31.81 0.91 -15.57
CA GLU A 67 30.62 0.90 -16.40
C GLU A 67 29.63 -0.18 -15.96
N THR A 68 28.35 0.20 -15.88
CA THR A 68 27.25 -0.69 -15.55
C THR A 68 26.21 -0.68 -16.67
N PHE A 69 25.07 -1.35 -16.45
CA PHE A 69 23.96 -1.26 -17.40
C PHE A 69 23.33 0.14 -17.46
N TYR A 70 23.61 1.03 -16.49
CA TYR A 70 23.15 2.42 -16.52
C TYR A 70 23.88 3.28 -17.56
N ASP A 71 25.06 2.85 -18.01
CA ASP A 71 25.84 3.54 -19.05
C ASP A 71 25.43 3.14 -20.48
N ASP A 72 24.50 2.19 -20.62
CA ASP A 72 23.93 1.79 -21.91
C ASP A 72 22.92 2.84 -22.40
N PRO A 73 23.19 3.61 -23.47
CA PRO A 73 22.28 4.64 -23.96
C PRO A 73 20.97 4.07 -24.54
N THR A 74 20.87 2.75 -24.69
CA THR A 74 19.67 2.06 -25.16
C THR A 74 18.76 1.60 -24.03
N LEU A 75 19.23 1.66 -22.76
CA LEU A 75 18.43 1.33 -21.59
C LEU A 75 17.16 2.19 -21.53
N THR A 76 16.03 1.55 -21.26
CA THR A 76 14.79 2.26 -20.96
C THR A 76 14.04 1.64 -19.79
N TYR A 77 13.35 2.51 -19.05
CA TYR A 77 12.46 2.18 -17.95
C TYR A 77 11.04 1.85 -18.41
N THR A 78 10.72 2.15 -19.67
CA THR A 78 9.38 2.03 -20.23
C THR A 78 9.05 0.60 -20.67
N ILE A 79 7.77 0.24 -20.62
CA ILE A 79 7.27 -1.12 -20.92
C ILE A 79 7.30 -1.50 -22.41
N ASP A 80 7.51 -0.54 -23.32
CA ASP A 80 7.51 -0.76 -24.77
C ASP A 80 8.78 -1.46 -25.30
N LYS A 81 9.84 -1.51 -24.50
CA LYS A 81 11.05 -2.27 -24.84
C LYS A 81 11.34 -3.33 -23.78
N SER A 82 11.51 -4.55 -24.26
CA SER A 82 11.94 -5.67 -23.43
C SER A 82 13.38 -5.46 -22.96
N ILE A 83 13.69 -6.06 -21.82
CA ILE A 83 15.06 -6.13 -21.29
C ILE A 83 15.54 -7.56 -21.43
N SER A 84 16.78 -7.71 -21.87
CA SER A 84 17.48 -8.99 -21.93
C SER A 84 18.75 -8.96 -21.09
N ASN A 85 19.19 -10.15 -20.68
CA ASN A 85 20.37 -10.40 -19.85
C ASN A 85 20.35 -9.64 -18.52
N TRP A 86 19.17 -9.46 -17.93
CA TRP A 86 18.99 -8.73 -16.68
C TRP A 86 19.71 -9.39 -15.52
N ASP A 87 19.68 -10.73 -15.43
CA ASP A 87 20.33 -11.45 -14.35
C ASP A 87 21.86 -11.23 -14.38
N GLU A 88 22.47 -11.18 -15.56
CA GLU A 88 23.87 -10.83 -15.75
C GLU A 88 24.15 -9.37 -15.37
N LYS A 89 23.34 -8.43 -15.86
CA LYS A 89 23.45 -6.99 -15.58
C LYS A 89 23.35 -6.70 -14.08
N ARG A 90 22.34 -7.26 -13.42
CA ARG A 90 22.11 -7.13 -11.97
C ARG A 90 23.24 -7.76 -11.17
N ARG A 91 23.70 -8.96 -11.55
CA ARG A 91 24.85 -9.63 -10.89
C ARG A 91 26.14 -8.81 -11.03
N HIS A 92 26.37 -8.21 -12.20
CA HIS A 92 27.52 -7.33 -12.42
C HIS A 92 27.45 -6.11 -11.50
N TRP A 93 26.30 -5.42 -11.47
CA TRP A 93 26.10 -4.27 -10.59
C TRP A 93 26.31 -4.61 -9.11
N LEU A 94 25.74 -5.73 -8.63
CA LEU A 94 25.91 -6.17 -7.24
C LEU A 94 27.39 -6.47 -6.89
N LYS A 95 28.15 -7.05 -7.83
CA LYS A 95 29.58 -7.29 -7.63
C LYS A 95 30.38 -6.00 -7.42
N LEU A 96 29.98 -4.93 -8.10
CA LEU A 96 30.58 -3.59 -7.95
C LEU A 96 30.11 -2.88 -6.67
N HIS A 97 28.97 -3.28 -6.12
CA HIS A 97 28.39 -2.71 -4.90
C HIS A 97 28.29 -3.75 -3.76
N PRO A 98 29.41 -4.09 -3.10
CA PRO A 98 29.44 -5.13 -2.09
C PRO A 98 28.61 -4.80 -0.83
N SER A 99 28.34 -3.51 -0.56
CA SER A 99 27.39 -3.05 0.47
C SER A 99 25.99 -3.64 0.29
N PHE A 100 25.58 -3.77 -0.97
CA PHE A 100 24.32 -4.39 -1.37
C PHE A 100 24.44 -5.90 -1.62
N SER A 101 25.64 -6.49 -1.45
CA SER A 101 25.85 -7.93 -1.66
C SER A 101 25.95 -8.71 -0.35
N GLY A 102 25.20 -9.81 -0.26
CA GLY A 102 25.22 -10.70 0.90
C GLY A 102 24.41 -10.14 2.08
N GLY A 103 23.36 -10.87 2.47
CA GLY A 103 22.42 -10.44 3.51
C GLY A 103 21.11 -11.20 3.44
N ARG A 104 20.14 -10.77 4.24
CA ARG A 104 18.73 -11.19 4.10
C ARG A 104 18.20 -10.67 2.76
N GLU A 105 17.31 -11.42 2.11
CA GLU A 105 16.63 -10.96 0.90
C GLU A 105 16.01 -9.57 1.13
N ARG A 106 16.31 -8.63 0.23
CA ARG A 106 15.81 -7.25 0.29
C ARG A 106 14.47 -7.14 -0.42
N ILE A 107 13.53 -6.43 0.20
CA ILE A 107 12.21 -6.17 -0.35
C ILE A 107 12.05 -4.67 -0.56
N LEU A 108 11.62 -4.27 -1.75
CA LEU A 108 11.06 -2.95 -2.01
C LEU A 108 9.53 -3.08 -2.08
N MET A 109 8.82 -2.46 -1.15
CA MET A 109 7.37 -2.32 -1.25
C MET A 109 7.04 -1.22 -2.25
N VAL A 110 6.18 -1.53 -3.22
CA VAL A 110 5.67 -0.60 -4.21
C VAL A 110 4.18 -0.46 -4.03
N SER A 111 3.71 0.76 -3.86
CA SER A 111 2.30 1.11 -3.84
C SER A 111 2.08 2.38 -4.64
N GLY A 112 0.82 2.80 -4.79
CA GLY A 112 0.54 4.06 -5.44
C GLY A 112 -0.93 4.38 -5.53
N SER A 113 -1.21 5.62 -5.89
CA SER A 113 -2.54 6.15 -6.16
C SER A 113 -2.52 7.01 -7.41
N GLN A 114 -3.71 7.35 -7.92
CA GLN A 114 -3.82 8.26 -9.06
C GLN A 114 -3.24 9.66 -8.72
N PRO A 115 -2.71 10.39 -9.72
CA PRO A 115 -2.12 11.74 -9.54
C PRO A 115 -3.14 12.82 -9.16
N TYR A 116 -4.42 12.57 -9.42
CA TYR A 116 -5.48 13.56 -9.27
C TYR A 116 -6.28 13.32 -7.99
N PRO A 117 -6.91 14.37 -7.42
CA PRO A 117 -7.78 14.23 -6.26
C PRO A 117 -8.85 13.18 -6.48
N CYS A 118 -9.22 12.49 -5.41
CA CYS A 118 -10.32 11.54 -5.44
C CYS A 118 -11.65 12.24 -5.71
N ARG A 119 -12.50 11.56 -6.49
CA ARG A 119 -13.88 12.02 -6.72
C ARG A 119 -14.75 11.81 -5.48
N SER A 120 -14.50 10.73 -4.74
CA SER A 120 -15.14 10.43 -3.47
C SER A 120 -14.60 11.34 -2.37
N TYR A 121 -15.51 11.92 -1.57
CA TYR A 121 -15.19 12.85 -0.48
C TYR A 121 -14.20 12.28 0.54
N HIS A 122 -14.31 10.99 0.88
CA HIS A 122 -13.42 10.32 1.84
C HIS A 122 -12.16 9.73 1.18
N GLY A 123 -12.06 9.76 -0.15
CA GLY A 123 -11.08 8.99 -0.91
C GLY A 123 -9.64 9.35 -0.55
N ASP A 124 -9.26 10.62 -0.68
CA ASP A 124 -7.89 11.06 -0.39
C ASP A 124 -7.50 10.87 1.07
N HIS A 125 -8.45 11.04 2.00
CA HIS A 125 -8.21 10.77 3.42
C HIS A 125 -7.92 9.28 3.67
N LEU A 126 -8.71 8.38 3.08
CA LEU A 126 -8.47 6.94 3.19
C LEU A 126 -7.16 6.51 2.51
N LEU A 127 -6.81 7.12 1.37
CA LEU A 127 -5.52 6.89 0.71
C LEU A 127 -4.34 7.32 1.61
N LEU A 128 -4.43 8.50 2.24
CA LEU A 128 -3.42 8.96 3.19
C LEU A 128 -3.27 8.02 4.39
N ARG A 129 -4.39 7.57 4.96
CA ARG A 129 -4.35 6.62 6.08
C ARG A 129 -3.80 5.25 5.67
N SER A 130 -4.11 4.79 4.47
CA SER A 130 -3.56 3.56 3.90
C SER A 130 -2.05 3.69 3.61
N PHE A 131 -1.60 4.86 3.13
CA PHE A 131 -0.18 5.16 3.01
C PHE A 131 0.52 5.11 4.36
N LYS A 132 -0.03 5.77 5.40
CA LYS A 132 0.50 5.68 6.78
C LYS A 132 0.63 4.23 7.24
N ASN A 133 -0.41 3.41 7.05
CA ASN A 133 -0.39 2.00 7.42
C ASN A 133 0.77 1.23 6.77
N LYS A 134 1.01 1.45 5.47
CA LYS A 134 2.15 0.86 4.75
C LYS A 134 3.49 1.40 5.25
N ALA A 135 3.58 2.70 5.51
CA ALA A 135 4.79 3.33 6.03
C ALA A 135 5.15 2.79 7.42
N ASP A 136 4.16 2.60 8.30
CA ASP A 136 4.36 2.01 9.62
C ASP A 136 4.82 0.55 9.51
N TYR A 137 4.16 -0.26 8.67
CA TYR A 137 4.60 -1.64 8.43
C TYR A 137 6.04 -1.67 7.89
N CYS A 138 6.34 -0.88 6.87
CA CYS A 138 7.68 -0.82 6.27
C CYS A 138 8.75 -0.43 7.30
N ARG A 139 8.48 0.59 8.11
CA ARG A 139 9.38 1.05 9.17
C ARG A 139 9.61 -0.02 10.24
N LEU A 140 8.57 -0.74 10.67
CA LEU A 140 8.68 -1.81 11.67
C LEU A 140 9.43 -3.04 11.13
N HIS A 141 9.40 -3.27 9.82
CA HIS A 141 10.00 -4.44 9.16
C HIS A 141 11.35 -4.16 8.49
N GLY A 142 11.82 -2.91 8.45
CA GLY A 142 13.03 -2.53 7.73
C GLY A 142 12.90 -2.71 6.21
N ILE A 143 11.72 -2.42 5.66
CA ILE A 143 11.38 -2.50 4.24
C ILE A 143 11.35 -1.08 3.67
N GLU A 144 11.89 -0.89 2.47
CA GLU A 144 11.77 0.38 1.77
C GLU A 144 10.41 0.52 1.08
N LEU A 145 9.88 1.74 1.03
CA LEU A 145 8.59 2.05 0.41
C LEU A 145 8.77 3.03 -0.75
N PHE A 146 8.43 2.58 -1.95
CA PHE A 146 8.23 3.44 -3.11
C PHE A 146 6.74 3.66 -3.35
N TYR A 147 6.28 4.90 -3.18
CA TYR A 147 4.89 5.28 -3.39
C TYR A 147 4.73 6.14 -4.65
N ASN A 148 4.17 5.57 -5.71
CA ASN A 148 4.00 6.24 -6.98
C ASN A 148 2.68 7.00 -7.07
N THR A 149 2.74 8.25 -7.53
CA THR A 149 1.57 9.08 -7.84
C THR A 149 1.57 9.56 -9.29
N ALA A 150 2.33 8.93 -10.19
CA ALA A 150 2.46 9.31 -11.58
C ALA A 150 2.00 8.21 -12.55
N LEU A 151 1.58 8.58 -13.75
CA LEU A 151 1.30 7.63 -14.83
C LEU A 151 2.55 7.46 -15.70
N LEU A 152 3.32 6.39 -15.47
CA LEU A 152 4.54 6.11 -16.26
C LEU A 152 4.24 5.63 -17.69
N ASN A 153 3.02 5.17 -17.94
CA ASN A 153 2.48 4.97 -19.27
C ASN A 153 1.01 5.45 -19.29
N PRO A 154 0.71 6.60 -19.93
CA PRO A 154 -0.65 7.16 -19.92
C PRO A 154 -1.74 6.24 -20.50
N SER A 155 -1.39 5.31 -21.39
CA SER A 155 -2.34 4.32 -21.91
C SER A 155 -2.67 3.23 -20.89
N MET A 156 -1.77 2.93 -19.96
CA MET A 156 -1.95 1.95 -18.88
C MET A 156 -2.38 2.64 -17.59
N ASN A 157 -3.69 2.86 -17.43
CA ASN A 157 -4.28 3.48 -16.26
C ASN A 157 -4.95 2.46 -15.31
N PHE A 158 -5.48 2.95 -14.19
CA PHE A 158 -6.14 2.15 -13.15
C PHE A 158 -5.30 0.93 -12.73
N PHE A 159 -5.87 -0.26 -12.78
CA PHE A 159 -5.23 -1.51 -12.37
C PHE A 159 -4.05 -1.93 -13.25
N TRP A 160 -3.94 -1.42 -14.49
CA TRP A 160 -2.77 -1.69 -15.33
C TRP A 160 -1.55 -0.81 -15.01
N ALA A 161 -1.74 0.31 -14.29
CA ALA A 161 -0.67 1.27 -14.01
C ALA A 161 0.46 0.68 -13.15
N LYS A 162 0.19 -0.39 -12.39
CA LYS A 162 1.20 -1.07 -11.56
C LYS A 162 2.34 -1.68 -12.37
N ILE A 163 2.09 -2.17 -13.58
CA ILE A 163 3.10 -2.91 -14.36
C ILE A 163 4.27 -1.99 -14.77
N PRO A 164 4.04 -0.82 -15.41
CA PRO A 164 5.13 0.13 -15.68
C PRO A 164 5.88 0.57 -14.42
N VAL A 165 5.19 0.75 -13.29
CA VAL A 165 5.78 1.19 -12.02
C VAL A 165 6.70 0.12 -11.45
N ILE A 166 6.25 -1.14 -11.41
CA ILE A 166 7.04 -2.28 -10.94
C ILE A 166 8.27 -2.47 -11.83
N ARG A 167 8.10 -2.40 -13.16
CA ARG A 167 9.21 -2.51 -14.12
C ARG A 167 10.27 -1.43 -13.87
N ALA A 168 9.84 -0.18 -13.71
CA ALA A 168 10.75 0.92 -13.42
C ALA A 168 11.45 0.73 -12.06
N ALA A 169 10.73 0.27 -11.04
CA ALA A 169 11.28 -0.02 -9.72
C ALA A 169 12.33 -1.15 -9.76
N MET A 170 12.08 -2.23 -10.52
CA MET A 170 13.06 -3.33 -10.70
C MET A 170 14.39 -2.84 -11.27
N LEU A 171 14.35 -1.90 -12.22
CA LEU A 171 15.54 -1.28 -12.80
C LEU A 171 16.22 -0.28 -11.88
N ALA A 172 15.44 0.51 -11.14
CA ALA A 172 15.95 1.53 -10.23
C ALA A 172 16.55 0.92 -8.95
N HIS A 173 16.13 -0.30 -8.61
CA HIS A 173 16.53 -1.00 -7.40
C HIS A 173 17.15 -2.39 -7.71
N PRO A 174 18.32 -2.45 -8.38
CA PRO A 174 19.03 -3.70 -8.62
C PRO A 174 19.45 -4.41 -7.32
N GLU A 175 19.53 -3.72 -6.19
CA GLU A 175 19.77 -4.29 -4.86
C GLU A 175 18.57 -5.06 -4.29
N ALA A 176 17.34 -4.74 -4.71
CA ALA A 176 16.14 -5.41 -4.23
C ALA A 176 16.02 -6.81 -4.86
N ASP A 177 15.81 -7.84 -4.03
CA ASP A 177 15.57 -9.21 -4.49
C ASP A 177 14.10 -9.43 -4.85
N TRP A 178 13.20 -8.75 -4.14
CA TRP A 178 11.77 -8.79 -4.33
C TRP A 178 11.19 -7.39 -4.46
N ILE A 179 10.32 -7.23 -5.45
CA ILE A 179 9.38 -6.10 -5.50
C ILE A 179 8.05 -6.60 -4.97
N TRP A 180 7.51 -5.91 -3.98
CA TRP A 180 6.23 -6.24 -3.36
C TRP A 180 5.19 -5.20 -3.72
N TRP A 181 4.35 -5.52 -4.69
CA TRP A 181 3.21 -4.67 -5.02
C TRP A 181 2.12 -4.79 -3.97
N VAL A 182 1.60 -3.66 -3.49
CA VAL A 182 0.48 -3.58 -2.55
C VAL A 182 -0.48 -2.47 -2.99
N ASP A 183 -1.69 -2.84 -3.39
CA ASP A 183 -2.75 -1.90 -3.79
C ASP A 183 -3.03 -0.86 -2.69
N SER A 184 -3.48 0.33 -3.11
CA SER A 184 -3.79 1.42 -2.19
C SER A 184 -4.94 1.10 -1.22
N ASP A 185 -5.81 0.15 -1.54
CA ASP A 185 -6.93 -0.29 -0.71
C ASP A 185 -6.67 -1.63 0.01
N ALA A 186 -5.44 -2.13 -0.04
CA ALA A 186 -4.96 -3.23 0.80
C ALA A 186 -4.31 -2.68 2.09
N ILE A 187 -4.80 -3.13 3.25
CA ILE A 187 -4.37 -2.65 4.57
C ILE A 187 -3.70 -3.79 5.31
N PHE A 188 -2.50 -3.55 5.85
CA PHE A 188 -1.85 -4.46 6.80
C PHE A 188 -2.63 -4.46 8.09
N THR A 189 -3.15 -5.61 8.48
CA THR A 189 -3.95 -5.80 9.70
C THR A 189 -3.24 -6.70 10.72
N ASP A 190 -2.15 -7.36 10.34
CA ASP A 190 -1.16 -7.92 11.26
C ASP A 190 0.17 -7.19 11.06
N MET A 191 0.48 -6.21 11.92
CA MET A 191 1.73 -5.45 11.86
C MET A 191 2.93 -6.26 12.33
N GLU A 192 2.71 -7.42 12.97
CA GLU A 192 3.74 -8.29 13.55
C GLU A 192 4.15 -9.43 12.60
N PHE A 193 3.33 -9.72 11.58
CA PHE A 193 3.58 -10.81 10.63
C PHE A 193 4.80 -10.51 9.75
N SER A 194 5.73 -11.47 9.64
CA SER A 194 6.87 -11.40 8.72
C SER A 194 6.67 -12.37 7.56
N LEU A 195 6.94 -11.92 6.32
CA LEU A 195 6.86 -12.75 5.13
C LEU A 195 7.80 -13.97 5.23
N PRO A 196 7.30 -15.21 4.98
CA PRO A 196 8.10 -16.43 5.07
C PRO A 196 8.90 -16.66 3.77
N LEU A 197 9.80 -15.74 3.41
CA LEU A 197 10.47 -15.74 2.10
C LEU A 197 11.20 -17.04 1.75
N ASP A 198 11.74 -17.77 2.74
CA ASP A 198 12.38 -19.07 2.56
C ASP A 198 11.48 -20.12 1.89
N ARG A 199 10.15 -20.00 2.08
CA ARG A 199 9.12 -20.81 1.42
C ARG A 199 9.07 -20.56 -0.09
N TYR A 200 9.35 -19.31 -0.49
CA TYR A 200 9.21 -18.84 -1.86
C TYR A 200 10.52 -18.89 -2.66
N ARG A 201 11.62 -19.37 -2.07
CA ARG A 201 12.96 -19.39 -2.69
C ARG A 201 13.05 -19.97 -4.11
N ALA A 202 12.19 -20.93 -4.45
CA ALA A 202 12.18 -21.59 -5.76
C ALA A 202 11.30 -20.87 -6.82
N HIS A 203 10.57 -19.84 -6.40
CA HIS A 203 9.56 -19.13 -7.17
C HIS A 203 9.99 -17.69 -7.44
N ASN A 204 9.38 -17.10 -8.46
CA ASN A 204 9.63 -15.72 -8.90
C ASN A 204 8.40 -14.83 -8.76
N LEU A 205 7.20 -15.41 -8.63
CA LEU A 205 5.96 -14.68 -8.38
C LEU A 205 5.17 -15.38 -7.28
N VAL A 206 4.75 -14.63 -6.27
CA VAL A 206 3.92 -15.12 -5.15
C VAL A 206 2.69 -14.24 -5.06
N LEU A 207 1.51 -14.85 -5.11
CA LEU A 207 0.24 -14.14 -5.06
C LEU A 207 -0.81 -14.99 -4.32
N HIS A 208 -1.84 -14.35 -3.80
CA HIS A 208 -2.90 -15.08 -3.10
C HIS A 208 -3.81 -15.77 -4.11
N GLY A 209 -4.11 -17.06 -3.92
CA GLY A 209 -5.03 -17.75 -4.81
C GLY A 209 -5.25 -19.22 -4.49
N TRP A 210 -6.26 -19.82 -5.13
CA TRP A 210 -6.71 -21.18 -4.87
C TRP A 210 -6.56 -22.04 -6.13
N PRO A 211 -5.64 -23.04 -6.15
CA PRO A 211 -5.41 -23.89 -7.31
C PRO A 211 -6.69 -24.52 -7.89
N GLU A 212 -7.61 -24.96 -7.03
CA GLU A 212 -8.90 -25.52 -7.42
C GLU A 212 -9.77 -24.52 -8.20
N LEU A 213 -9.79 -23.25 -7.79
CA LEU A 213 -10.53 -22.19 -8.48
C LEU A 213 -9.86 -21.80 -9.80
N VAL A 214 -8.53 -21.83 -9.86
CA VAL A 214 -7.77 -21.55 -11.09
C VAL A 214 -8.00 -22.67 -12.12
N TYR A 215 -7.64 -23.91 -11.78
CA TYR A 215 -7.50 -24.98 -12.75
C TYR A 215 -8.82 -25.72 -13.05
N LYS A 216 -9.70 -25.86 -12.05
CA LYS A 216 -10.97 -26.58 -12.24
C LYS A 216 -12.12 -25.62 -12.56
N LYS A 217 -12.31 -24.59 -11.73
CA LYS A 217 -13.43 -23.65 -11.91
C LYS A 217 -13.16 -22.61 -12.99
N LYS A 218 -11.88 -22.28 -13.25
CA LYS A 218 -11.48 -21.20 -14.16
C LYS A 218 -12.20 -19.91 -13.77
N SER A 219 -12.16 -19.58 -12.48
CA SER A 219 -12.77 -18.37 -11.94
C SER A 219 -11.83 -17.18 -12.16
N TRP A 220 -12.37 -16.04 -12.59
CA TRP A 220 -11.57 -14.82 -12.69
C TRP A 220 -11.14 -14.24 -11.31
N CYS A 221 -11.83 -14.63 -10.24
CA CYS A 221 -11.49 -14.32 -8.84
C CYS A 221 -10.74 -15.48 -8.15
N SER A 222 -10.16 -16.41 -8.91
CA SER A 222 -9.42 -17.54 -8.36
C SER A 222 -8.09 -17.18 -7.69
N LEU A 223 -7.66 -15.93 -7.88
CA LEU A 223 -6.49 -15.31 -7.29
C LEU A 223 -6.71 -13.80 -7.16
N ASN A 224 -5.77 -13.11 -6.53
CA ASN A 224 -5.77 -11.65 -6.47
C ASN A 224 -4.46 -11.05 -7.00
N ALA A 225 -4.57 -10.02 -7.83
CA ALA A 225 -3.43 -9.29 -8.43
C ALA A 225 -3.13 -7.95 -7.73
N GLY A 226 -3.73 -7.70 -6.58
CA GLY A 226 -3.56 -6.47 -5.81
C GLY A 226 -2.48 -6.52 -4.74
N VAL A 227 -2.06 -7.72 -4.33
CA VAL A 227 -0.90 -7.92 -3.44
C VAL A 227 -0.08 -9.11 -3.94
N PHE A 228 1.16 -8.86 -4.34
CA PHE A 228 2.05 -9.93 -4.82
C PHE A 228 3.53 -9.57 -4.68
N LEU A 229 4.35 -10.60 -4.49
CA LEU A 229 5.81 -10.50 -4.58
C LEU A 229 6.26 -10.94 -5.97
N ILE A 230 7.12 -10.16 -6.62
CA ILE A 230 7.77 -10.53 -7.87
C ILE A 230 9.30 -10.37 -7.73
N ARG A 231 10.05 -11.39 -8.11
CA ARG A 231 11.52 -11.43 -7.95
C ARG A 231 12.18 -10.50 -8.95
N ASN A 232 13.22 -9.79 -8.56
CA ASN A 232 13.98 -8.95 -9.48
C ASN A 232 14.94 -9.78 -10.36
N CYS A 233 14.39 -10.41 -11.40
CA CYS A 233 15.12 -11.30 -12.30
C CYS A 233 14.61 -11.23 -13.76
N GLN A 234 15.38 -11.79 -14.69
CA GLN A 234 15.06 -11.81 -16.12
C GLN A 234 13.68 -12.43 -16.39
N TRP A 235 13.36 -13.53 -15.71
CA TRP A 235 12.05 -14.20 -15.82
C TRP A 235 10.89 -13.23 -15.55
N SER A 236 11.05 -12.33 -14.58
CA SER A 236 10.00 -11.38 -14.20
C SER A 236 9.82 -10.28 -15.23
N PHE A 237 10.89 -9.84 -15.90
CA PHE A 237 10.77 -8.94 -17.05
C PHE A 237 10.00 -9.60 -18.19
N ASP A 238 10.39 -10.83 -18.57
CA ASP A 238 9.72 -11.56 -19.64
C ASP A 238 8.24 -11.83 -19.32
N PHE A 239 7.96 -12.19 -18.07
CA PHE A 239 6.60 -12.41 -17.58
C PHE A 239 5.77 -11.14 -17.62
N MET A 240 6.32 -10.01 -17.16
CA MET A 240 5.61 -8.72 -17.20
C MET A 240 5.36 -8.25 -18.62
N ASP A 241 6.26 -8.48 -19.57
CA ASP A 241 6.04 -8.14 -20.98
C ASP A 241 4.86 -8.93 -21.55
N GLU A 242 4.76 -10.25 -21.29
CA GLU A 242 3.61 -11.04 -21.71
C GLU A 242 2.33 -10.62 -20.99
N TRP A 243 2.39 -10.33 -19.69
CA TRP A 243 1.24 -9.87 -18.92
C TRP A 243 0.74 -8.51 -19.43
N ALA A 244 1.64 -7.57 -19.68
CA ALA A 244 1.35 -6.24 -20.18
C ALA A 244 0.74 -6.30 -21.59
N SER A 245 1.09 -7.30 -22.42
CA SER A 245 0.52 -7.46 -23.78
C SER A 245 -1.01 -7.61 -23.81
N MET A 246 -1.64 -7.91 -22.66
CA MET A 246 -3.08 -7.97 -22.46
C MET A 246 -3.69 -6.64 -21.99
N GLY A 247 -2.87 -5.62 -21.77
CA GLY A 247 -3.27 -4.30 -21.30
C GLY A 247 -3.65 -3.32 -22.43
N PRO A 248 -4.17 -2.14 -22.07
CA PRO A 248 -4.75 -1.16 -22.99
C PRO A 248 -3.74 -0.51 -23.96
N HIS A 249 -2.44 -0.62 -23.71
CA HIS A 249 -1.44 -0.16 -24.67
C HIS A 249 -1.31 -1.09 -25.89
N SER A 250 -1.81 -2.32 -25.79
CA SER A 250 -1.71 -3.34 -26.84
C SER A 250 -2.82 -3.18 -27.88
N PRO A 251 -2.52 -3.33 -29.18
CA PRO A 251 -3.56 -3.33 -30.22
C PRO A 251 -4.56 -4.49 -30.06
N ASP A 252 -4.17 -5.56 -29.34
CA ASP A 252 -5.01 -6.73 -29.09
C ASP A 252 -5.89 -6.61 -27.83
N TYR A 253 -5.94 -5.45 -27.16
CA TYR A 253 -6.65 -5.27 -25.88
C TYR A 253 -8.12 -5.73 -25.91
N GLU A 254 -8.88 -5.35 -26.95
CA GLU A 254 -10.29 -5.74 -27.08
C GLU A 254 -10.43 -7.26 -27.30
N LYS A 255 -9.52 -7.85 -28.07
CA LYS A 255 -9.47 -9.30 -28.31
C LYS A 255 -9.18 -10.05 -27.02
N TRP A 256 -8.28 -9.55 -26.17
CA TRP A 256 -8.02 -10.13 -24.85
C TRP A 256 -9.22 -10.05 -23.92
N GLY A 257 -9.96 -8.94 -23.91
CA GLY A 257 -11.22 -8.83 -23.15
C GLY A 257 -12.25 -9.90 -23.57
N LYS A 258 -12.47 -10.08 -24.88
CA LYS A 258 -13.35 -11.12 -25.43
C LYS A 258 -12.87 -12.53 -25.08
N LEU A 259 -11.57 -12.78 -25.16
CA LEU A 259 -10.99 -14.09 -24.85
C LEU A 259 -11.08 -14.43 -23.35
N GLN A 260 -10.78 -13.47 -22.47
CA GLN A 260 -10.90 -13.65 -21.02
C GLN A 260 -12.36 -13.86 -20.61
N THR A 261 -13.29 -13.09 -21.17
CA THR A 261 -14.74 -13.25 -20.92
C THR A 261 -15.25 -14.61 -21.42
N SER A 262 -14.75 -15.11 -22.55
CA SER A 262 -15.14 -16.44 -23.05
C SER A 262 -14.53 -17.58 -22.23
N THR A 263 -13.34 -17.36 -21.65
CA THR A 263 -12.60 -18.33 -20.82
C THR A 263 -13.18 -18.43 -19.40
N PHE A 264 -13.44 -17.30 -18.75
CA PHE A 264 -13.90 -17.22 -17.35
C PHE A 264 -15.39 -16.89 -17.29
N LYS A 265 -16.22 -17.91 -17.04
CA LYS A 265 -17.69 -17.79 -17.13
C LYS A 265 -18.29 -16.86 -16.07
N ASP A 266 -17.57 -16.62 -14.98
CA ASP A 266 -17.97 -15.78 -13.87
C ASP A 266 -17.34 -14.36 -13.91
N LYS A 267 -16.62 -14.02 -14.99
CA LYS A 267 -16.05 -12.68 -15.17
C LYS A 267 -17.16 -11.65 -15.32
N MET A 268 -17.11 -10.61 -14.48
CA MET A 268 -18.15 -9.59 -14.43
C MET A 268 -17.97 -8.46 -15.46
N PHE A 269 -16.72 -8.16 -15.85
CA PHE A 269 -16.40 -7.03 -16.72
C PHE A 269 -15.92 -7.52 -18.09
N PRO A 270 -16.34 -6.92 -19.22
CA PRO A 270 -15.98 -7.41 -20.56
C PRO A 270 -14.57 -7.03 -21.00
N ASN A 271 -14.01 -5.95 -20.45
CA ASN A 271 -12.67 -5.47 -20.79
C ASN A 271 -11.59 -6.37 -20.18
N SER A 272 -10.39 -6.33 -20.75
CA SER A 272 -9.26 -7.03 -20.14
C SER A 272 -8.79 -6.31 -18.87
N ASP A 273 -8.59 -7.08 -17.80
CA ASP A 273 -8.03 -6.62 -16.54
C ASP A 273 -6.78 -7.43 -16.19
N ASP A 274 -5.92 -6.82 -15.38
CA ASP A 274 -4.63 -7.37 -14.95
C ASP A 274 -4.82 -8.71 -14.24
N GLN A 275 -5.82 -8.83 -13.35
CA GLN A 275 -6.12 -10.06 -12.64
C GLN A 275 -6.52 -11.20 -13.58
N SER A 276 -7.46 -10.95 -14.49
CA SER A 276 -7.90 -11.94 -15.48
C SER A 276 -6.77 -12.34 -16.43
N GLY A 277 -5.91 -11.39 -16.82
CA GLY A 277 -4.71 -11.68 -17.60
C GLY A 277 -3.77 -12.62 -16.87
N LEU A 278 -3.54 -12.39 -15.57
CA LEU A 278 -2.72 -13.24 -14.72
C LEU A 278 -3.31 -14.65 -14.58
N VAL A 279 -4.62 -14.77 -14.30
CA VAL A 279 -5.31 -16.07 -14.27
C VAL A 279 -5.16 -16.79 -15.61
N TYR A 280 -5.24 -16.07 -16.73
CA TYR A 280 -5.14 -16.66 -18.07
C TYR A 280 -3.75 -17.22 -18.34
N LEU A 281 -2.68 -16.50 -17.98
CA LEU A 281 -1.30 -16.99 -18.12
C LEU A 281 -1.06 -18.24 -17.28
N ILE A 282 -1.52 -18.23 -16.02
CA ILE A 282 -1.42 -19.40 -15.14
C ILE A 282 -2.26 -20.55 -15.71
N LEU A 283 -3.49 -20.30 -16.16
CA LEU A 283 -4.40 -21.34 -16.65
C LEU A 283 -3.95 -21.95 -17.96
N THR A 284 -3.32 -21.20 -18.86
CA THR A 284 -2.84 -21.75 -20.14
C THR A 284 -1.47 -22.40 -20.00
N GLY A 285 -0.62 -21.91 -19.09
CA GLY A 285 0.75 -22.41 -18.94
C GLY A 285 1.64 -22.16 -20.16
N LYS A 286 1.15 -21.37 -21.12
CA LYS A 286 1.95 -20.89 -22.25
C LYS A 286 3.16 -20.14 -21.68
N GLY A 287 4.35 -20.37 -22.24
CA GLY A 287 5.59 -19.77 -21.73
C GLY A 287 6.21 -20.46 -20.52
N GLY A 288 5.59 -21.51 -19.96
CA GLY A 288 6.17 -22.27 -18.84
C GLY A 288 6.18 -21.52 -17.50
N TRP A 289 5.37 -20.46 -17.36
CA TRP A 289 5.36 -19.58 -16.18
C TRP A 289 5.01 -20.29 -14.87
N ARG A 290 4.13 -21.30 -14.95
CA ARG A 290 3.51 -21.94 -13.78
C ARG A 290 4.51 -22.42 -12.73
N ASP A 291 5.62 -23.01 -13.16
CA ASP A 291 6.60 -23.64 -12.26
C ASP A 291 7.33 -22.60 -11.37
N LYS A 292 7.22 -21.31 -11.71
CA LYS A 292 7.79 -20.19 -10.97
C LYS A 292 6.74 -19.34 -10.24
N ILE A 293 5.47 -19.71 -10.30
CA ILE A 293 4.37 -19.01 -9.63
C ILE A 293 3.90 -19.81 -8.42
N TYR A 294 3.91 -19.19 -7.24
CA TYR A 294 3.38 -19.75 -6.01
C TYR A 294 2.01 -19.12 -5.70
N LEU A 295 0.98 -19.97 -5.57
CA LEU A 295 -0.35 -19.56 -5.11
C LEU A 295 -0.43 -19.76 -3.59
N GLU A 296 -0.28 -18.66 -2.84
CA GLU A 296 -0.34 -18.68 -1.38
C GLU A 296 -1.78 -18.68 -0.87
N ASN A 297 -2.11 -19.63 -0.01
CA ASN A 297 -3.42 -19.77 0.60
C ASN A 297 -3.38 -20.26 2.06
N GLU A 298 -2.20 -20.37 2.67
CA GLU A 298 -2.07 -20.78 4.07
C GLU A 298 -2.36 -19.64 5.06
N TYR A 299 -2.25 -18.39 4.60
CA TYR A 299 -2.63 -17.19 5.35
C TYR A 299 -3.26 -16.17 4.42
N TYR A 300 -3.86 -15.11 4.98
CA TYR A 300 -4.41 -13.99 4.23
C TYR A 300 -3.30 -13.10 3.66
N PHE A 301 -2.50 -13.64 2.73
CA PHE A 301 -1.59 -12.84 1.92
C PHE A 301 -2.34 -11.72 1.21
N GLN A 302 -3.57 -12.01 0.82
CA GLN A 302 -4.62 -11.03 0.55
C GLN A 302 -5.94 -11.56 1.10
N GLY A 303 -6.55 -10.86 2.06
CA GLY A 303 -7.80 -11.26 2.70
C GLY A 303 -9.00 -10.43 2.24
N TYR A 304 -10.08 -11.09 1.83
CA TYR A 304 -11.28 -10.41 1.38
C TYR A 304 -11.99 -9.70 2.55
N PHE A 305 -12.08 -8.37 2.47
CA PHE A 305 -12.53 -7.54 3.61
C PHE A 305 -13.90 -7.93 4.17
N ALA A 306 -14.84 -8.37 3.33
CA ALA A 306 -16.21 -8.66 3.77
C ALA A 306 -16.29 -9.88 4.70
N GLU A 307 -15.30 -10.77 4.66
CA GLU A 307 -15.18 -11.90 5.60
C GLU A 307 -14.48 -11.50 6.92
N ILE A 308 -13.66 -10.45 6.87
CA ILE A 308 -12.74 -10.09 7.95
C ILE A 308 -13.30 -9.01 8.87
N VAL A 309 -13.85 -7.93 8.30
CA VAL A 309 -14.11 -6.68 9.01
C VAL A 309 -15.07 -6.86 10.19
N SER A 310 -16.04 -7.77 10.10
CA SER A 310 -17.00 -8.04 11.17
C SER A 310 -16.40 -8.78 12.37
N ARG A 311 -15.17 -9.31 12.25
CA ARG A 311 -14.51 -10.14 13.25
C ARG A 311 -13.37 -9.43 13.96
N LEU A 312 -13.04 -8.19 13.58
CA LEU A 312 -11.87 -7.48 14.10
C LEU A 312 -11.97 -7.21 15.60
N GLU A 313 -13.17 -6.88 16.09
CA GLU A 313 -13.44 -6.74 17.51
C GLU A 313 -13.24 -8.07 18.26
N ASP A 314 -13.84 -9.16 17.78
CA ASP A 314 -13.68 -10.51 18.38
C ASP A 314 -12.21 -10.95 18.42
N ILE A 315 -11.45 -10.69 17.34
CA ILE A 315 -10.02 -10.97 17.29
C ILE A 315 -9.27 -10.14 18.34
N THR A 316 -9.61 -8.86 18.50
CA THR A 316 -9.00 -7.98 19.51
C THR A 316 -9.24 -8.54 20.91
N GLU A 317 -10.49 -8.88 21.24
CA GLU A 317 -10.87 -9.45 22.53
C GLU A 317 -10.11 -10.76 22.79
N ARG A 318 -10.00 -11.62 21.77
CA ARG A 318 -9.28 -12.88 21.91
C ARG A 318 -7.79 -12.69 22.20
N TYR A 319 -7.13 -11.77 21.51
CA TYR A 319 -5.72 -11.44 21.81
C TYR A 319 -5.56 -10.91 23.24
N ILE A 320 -6.47 -10.04 23.70
CA ILE A 320 -6.49 -9.51 25.06
C ILE A 320 -6.59 -10.64 26.09
N GLU A 321 -7.53 -11.56 25.92
CA GLU A 321 -7.73 -12.71 26.81
C GLU A 321 -6.49 -13.60 26.92
N GLU A 322 -5.88 -13.95 25.78
CA GLU A 322 -4.72 -14.83 25.75
C GLU A 322 -3.48 -14.16 26.33
N GLU A 323 -3.27 -12.87 26.04
CA GLU A 323 -2.17 -12.11 26.62
C GLU A 323 -2.33 -11.87 28.12
N GLN A 324 -3.56 -11.77 28.63
CA GLN A 324 -3.83 -11.64 30.06
C GLN A 324 -3.50 -12.93 30.82
N LYS A 325 -3.84 -14.09 30.24
CA LYS A 325 -3.56 -15.43 30.82
C LYS A 325 -2.12 -15.88 30.61
N GLY A 326 -1.46 -15.37 29.58
CA GLY A 326 -0.12 -15.76 29.18
C GLY A 326 1.01 -15.21 30.07
N PRO A 327 2.26 -15.57 29.75
CA PRO A 327 3.43 -15.13 30.50
C PRO A 327 3.63 -13.61 30.40
N ALA A 328 4.31 -13.02 31.39
CA ALA A 328 4.55 -11.57 31.47
C ALA A 328 5.28 -10.98 30.25
N VAL A 329 6.03 -11.82 29.52
CA VAL A 329 6.72 -11.41 28.28
C VAL A 329 5.76 -10.88 27.21
N LEU A 330 4.51 -11.36 27.16
CA LEU A 330 3.50 -10.89 26.19
C LEU A 330 3.06 -9.44 26.40
N ARG A 331 3.19 -8.96 27.64
CA ARG A 331 2.73 -7.64 28.11
C ARG A 331 3.88 -6.67 28.33
N ARG A 332 5.11 -7.13 28.19
CA ARG A 332 6.32 -6.34 28.40
C ARG A 332 6.41 -5.19 27.40
N ARG A 333 6.51 -3.97 27.91
CA ARG A 333 6.85 -2.78 27.12
C ARG A 333 8.26 -2.90 26.56
N HIS A 334 8.44 -2.40 25.35
CA HIS A 334 9.70 -2.48 24.63
C HIS A 334 9.87 -1.28 23.69
N ALA A 335 11.12 -0.96 23.37
CA ALA A 335 11.41 0.04 22.37
C ALA A 335 11.00 -0.48 20.99
N GLU A 336 10.55 0.42 20.12
CA GLU A 336 10.13 0.08 18.77
C GLU A 336 11.23 -0.61 17.94
N GLY A 337 12.50 -0.24 18.16
CA GLY A 337 13.64 -0.85 17.45
C GLY A 337 13.83 -2.35 17.70
N VAL A 338 13.17 -2.93 18.71
CA VAL A 338 13.17 -4.39 18.96
C VAL A 338 11.81 -5.03 18.71
N PHE A 339 10.88 -4.33 18.05
CA PHE A 339 9.51 -4.76 17.78
C PHE A 339 9.42 -6.19 17.22
N LEU A 340 10.19 -6.52 16.17
CA LEU A 340 10.15 -7.84 15.54
C LEU A 340 10.60 -8.98 16.48
N SER A 341 11.47 -8.70 17.44
CA SER A 341 11.88 -9.71 18.44
C SER A 341 10.69 -10.06 19.35
N TYR A 342 9.95 -9.05 19.80
CA TYR A 342 8.75 -9.25 20.61
C TYR A 342 7.59 -9.85 19.80
N ALA A 343 7.42 -9.44 18.55
CA ALA A 343 6.47 -10.05 17.63
C ALA A 343 6.72 -11.56 17.47
N LYS A 344 7.99 -11.97 17.31
CA LYS A 344 8.37 -13.39 17.23
C LYS A 344 8.00 -14.15 18.50
N GLU A 345 8.32 -13.60 19.67
CA GLU A 345 7.98 -14.21 20.96
C GLU A 345 6.46 -14.30 21.17
N ARG A 346 5.72 -13.22 20.89
CA ARG A 346 4.26 -13.16 20.96
C ARG A 346 3.62 -14.18 20.04
N ASN A 347 4.10 -14.29 18.79
CA ASN A 347 3.60 -15.25 17.82
C ASN A 347 3.86 -16.69 18.27
N ALA A 348 5.06 -16.98 18.81
CA ALA A 348 5.39 -18.31 19.32
C ALA A 348 4.51 -18.73 20.51
N GLU A 349 4.16 -17.80 21.38
CA GLU A 349 3.32 -18.10 22.55
C GLU A 349 1.84 -18.22 22.19
N LEU A 350 1.31 -17.25 21.44
CA LEU A 350 -0.09 -17.26 21.02
C LEU A 350 -0.38 -18.41 20.05
N GLY A 351 0.59 -18.85 19.25
CA GLY A 351 0.44 -20.01 18.34
C GLY A 351 0.25 -21.35 19.05
N LYS A 352 0.51 -21.44 20.36
CA LYS A 352 0.26 -22.67 21.15
C LYS A 352 -1.21 -22.85 21.52
N GLN A 353 -2.00 -21.79 21.40
CA GLN A 353 -3.38 -21.75 21.85
C GLN A 353 -4.31 -22.44 20.85
N LYS A 354 -5.40 -23.01 21.35
CA LYS A 354 -6.37 -23.71 20.51
C LYS A 354 -7.05 -22.74 19.54
N GLY A 355 -7.11 -23.11 18.26
CA GLY A 355 -7.73 -22.29 17.20
C GLY A 355 -6.91 -21.06 16.80
N ALA A 356 -5.64 -21.00 17.21
CA ALA A 356 -4.69 -19.95 16.83
C ALA A 356 -4.21 -20.10 15.36
N ASP A 357 -5.16 -20.33 14.46
CA ASP A 357 -4.95 -20.43 13.02
C ASP A 357 -5.31 -19.10 12.34
N THR A 358 -4.75 -18.87 11.16
CA THR A 358 -5.24 -17.86 10.22
C THR A 358 -6.45 -18.37 9.45
N GLY A 359 -7.31 -17.49 8.98
CA GLY A 359 -8.42 -17.85 8.10
C GLY A 359 -9.82 -17.65 8.73
N PRO A 360 -10.87 -18.14 8.04
CA PRO A 360 -12.26 -17.90 8.44
C PRO A 360 -12.62 -18.50 9.81
N THR A 361 -11.94 -19.58 10.21
CA THR A 361 -12.24 -20.36 11.42
C THR A 361 -11.29 -20.10 12.59
N GLY A 362 -10.13 -19.51 12.32
CA GLY A 362 -9.11 -19.22 13.35
C GLY A 362 -9.19 -17.77 13.81
N TRP A 363 -8.60 -17.46 14.96
CA TRP A 363 -8.68 -16.11 15.56
C TRP A 363 -7.41 -15.28 15.40
N ARG A 364 -6.38 -15.79 14.72
CA ARG A 364 -5.17 -14.99 14.43
C ARG A 364 -5.53 -13.82 13.53
N ARG A 365 -4.80 -12.71 13.72
CA ARG A 365 -4.97 -11.52 12.88
C ARG A 365 -4.79 -11.90 11.41
N PRO A 366 -5.66 -11.43 10.51
CA PRO A 366 -5.39 -11.52 9.09
C PRO A 366 -4.18 -10.64 8.77
N PHE A 367 -3.31 -11.11 7.86
CA PHE A 367 -2.13 -10.34 7.51
C PHE A 367 -2.50 -9.09 6.70
N VAL A 368 -3.21 -9.27 5.59
CA VAL A 368 -3.73 -8.17 4.78
C VAL A 368 -5.25 -8.26 4.69
N THR A 369 -5.93 -7.14 4.96
CA THR A 369 -7.34 -6.94 4.66
C THR A 369 -7.47 -6.06 3.42
N HIS A 370 -7.97 -6.61 2.32
CA HIS A 370 -8.06 -5.94 1.02
C HIS A 370 -9.50 -5.60 0.66
N PHE A 371 -9.75 -4.32 0.46
CA PHE A 371 -11.06 -3.73 0.17
C PHE A 371 -11.43 -3.78 -1.32
N THR A 372 -11.21 -4.94 -1.95
CA THR A 372 -11.47 -5.18 -3.37
C THR A 372 -12.90 -4.78 -3.74
N GLY A 373 -13.04 -3.89 -4.72
CA GLY A 373 -14.34 -3.43 -5.19
C GLY A 373 -14.96 -2.31 -4.36
N CYS A 374 -14.33 -1.88 -3.25
CA CYS A 374 -14.76 -0.70 -2.49
C CYS A 374 -14.50 0.61 -3.25
N GLN A 375 -13.41 0.66 -4.01
CA GLN A 375 -12.98 1.81 -4.82
C GLN A 375 -13.08 3.15 -4.06
N PRO A 376 -12.38 3.30 -2.92
CA PRO A 376 -12.56 4.44 -2.01
C PRO A 376 -12.35 5.79 -2.68
N CYS A 377 -11.54 5.83 -3.75
CA CYS A 377 -11.21 7.05 -4.46
C CYS A 377 -12.20 7.46 -5.55
N SER A 378 -12.58 6.54 -6.44
CA SER A 378 -13.58 6.84 -7.49
C SER A 378 -14.97 7.03 -6.87
N GLY A 379 -15.29 6.25 -5.83
CA GLY A 379 -16.65 6.11 -5.32
C GLY A 379 -17.54 5.20 -6.19
N ASP A 380 -17.02 4.64 -7.29
CA ASP A 380 -17.73 3.68 -8.16
C ASP A 380 -17.73 2.27 -7.57
N ARG A 381 -18.17 2.18 -6.32
CA ARG A 381 -18.16 0.92 -5.60
C ARG A 381 -19.02 -0.13 -6.30
N ASN A 382 -18.58 -1.39 -6.22
CA ASN A 382 -19.44 -2.53 -6.47
C ASN A 382 -20.76 -2.43 -5.65
N LYS A 383 -21.89 -2.49 -6.37
CA LYS A 383 -23.26 -2.31 -5.85
C LYS A 383 -23.66 -3.37 -4.82
N VAL A 384 -22.93 -4.47 -4.72
CA VAL A 384 -23.15 -5.52 -3.71
C VAL A 384 -22.85 -5.03 -2.29
N TYR A 385 -22.04 -3.98 -2.13
CA TYR A 385 -21.68 -3.43 -0.81
C TYR A 385 -22.42 -2.11 -0.53
N SER A 386 -22.71 -1.82 0.74
CA SER A 386 -23.26 -0.53 1.21
C SER A 386 -22.16 0.51 1.47
N ALA A 387 -22.50 1.81 1.42
CA ALA A 387 -21.61 2.98 1.68
C ALA A 387 -20.76 2.71 2.93
N ASP A 388 -21.50 2.36 3.97
CA ASP A 388 -21.01 2.17 5.31
C ASP A 388 -20.10 0.95 5.41
N ASN A 389 -20.37 -0.16 4.71
CA ASN A 389 -19.53 -1.36 4.81
C ASN A 389 -18.08 -1.15 4.33
N CYS A 390 -17.86 -0.30 3.32
CA CYS A 390 -16.50 -0.05 2.81
C CYS A 390 -15.77 1.01 3.63
N THR A 391 -16.33 2.22 3.75
CA THR A 391 -15.64 3.32 4.44
C THR A 391 -15.46 3.01 5.93
N LEU A 392 -16.52 2.54 6.60
CA LEU A 392 -16.42 2.16 8.02
C LEU A 392 -15.49 0.95 8.19
N GLY A 393 -15.57 -0.02 7.28
CA GLY A 393 -14.70 -1.19 7.31
C GLY A 393 -13.22 -0.81 7.18
N MET A 394 -12.88 0.14 6.29
CA MET A 394 -11.53 0.65 6.16
C MET A 394 -11.08 1.36 7.44
N TYR A 395 -11.93 2.21 8.04
CA TYR A 395 -11.60 2.82 9.34
C TYR A 395 -11.33 1.79 10.43
N LYS A 396 -12.17 0.74 10.52
CA LYS A 396 -11.96 -0.37 11.46
C LYS A 396 -10.64 -1.08 11.22
N ALA A 397 -10.34 -1.46 9.98
CA ALA A 397 -9.10 -2.15 9.64
C ALA A 397 -7.86 -1.27 9.91
N LEU A 398 -7.93 0.03 9.59
CA LEU A 398 -6.85 0.98 9.84
C LEU A 398 -6.62 1.20 11.34
N ASN A 399 -7.67 1.41 12.14
CA ASN A 399 -7.54 1.56 13.59
C ASN A 399 -7.07 0.25 14.26
N PHE A 400 -7.54 -0.91 13.77
CA PHE A 400 -7.12 -2.22 14.26
C PHE A 400 -5.62 -2.47 14.04
N ALA A 401 -5.10 -2.01 12.90
CA ALA A 401 -3.67 -2.03 12.62
C ALA A 401 -2.91 -1.00 13.46
N ASP A 402 -3.43 0.23 13.55
CA ASP A 402 -2.79 1.33 14.27
C ASP A 402 -2.71 1.06 15.77
N ASP A 403 -3.67 0.35 16.37
CA ASP A 403 -3.60 -0.11 17.77
C ASP A 403 -2.35 -0.94 18.05
N GLN A 404 -1.86 -1.71 17.08
CA GLN A 404 -0.63 -2.51 17.24
C GLN A 404 0.61 -1.62 17.25
N VAL A 405 0.59 -0.51 16.50
CA VAL A 405 1.65 0.50 16.48
C VAL A 405 1.59 1.36 17.75
N LEU A 406 0.44 1.96 18.04
CA LEU A 406 0.18 2.83 19.18
C LEU A 406 0.44 2.15 20.52
N ARG A 407 0.29 0.83 20.62
CA ARG A 407 0.63 0.07 21.84
C ARG A 407 2.07 0.30 22.28
N ILE A 408 3.01 0.46 21.34
CA ILE A 408 4.42 0.74 21.63
C ILE A 408 4.58 2.11 22.30
N TYR A 409 3.73 3.07 21.91
CA TYR A 409 3.66 4.43 22.43
C TYR A 409 2.79 4.53 23.70
N GLY A 410 2.23 3.42 24.17
CA GLY A 410 1.39 3.38 25.37
C GLY A 410 -0.05 3.85 25.15
N PHE A 411 -0.57 3.78 23.92
CA PHE A 411 -1.93 4.17 23.59
C PHE A 411 -2.66 3.08 22.80
N ARG A 412 -3.99 3.17 22.76
CA ARG A 412 -4.87 2.48 21.81
C ARG A 412 -6.06 3.37 21.48
N HIS A 413 -6.70 3.17 20.35
CA HIS A 413 -7.98 3.79 20.04
C HIS A 413 -9.05 3.42 21.08
N ALA A 414 -9.94 4.36 21.36
CA ALA A 414 -11.10 4.15 22.24
C ALA A 414 -12.10 3.14 21.64
N SER A 415 -12.20 3.09 20.31
CA SER A 415 -12.90 2.05 19.54
C SER A 415 -12.33 1.99 18.12
N LEU A 416 -12.63 0.91 17.37
CA LEU A 416 -12.17 0.76 15.99
C LEU A 416 -12.75 1.79 15.00
N VAL A 417 -13.67 2.66 15.44
CA VAL A 417 -14.25 3.72 14.61
C VAL A 417 -13.94 5.12 15.12
N SER A 418 -13.31 5.25 16.29
CA SER A 418 -12.96 6.55 16.88
C SER A 418 -11.55 6.98 16.51
N ALA A 419 -11.35 8.28 16.31
CA ALA A 419 -10.02 8.88 16.21
C ALA A 419 -9.37 9.06 17.59
N ASP A 420 -10.18 9.11 18.66
CA ASP A 420 -9.68 9.30 20.02
C ASP A 420 -8.90 8.09 20.50
N VAL A 421 -7.84 8.36 21.25
CA VAL A 421 -6.99 7.34 21.87
C VAL A 421 -7.03 7.46 23.39
N GLN A 422 -6.79 6.35 24.07
CA GLN A 422 -6.70 6.24 25.51
C GLN A 422 -5.35 5.63 25.92
N PRO A 423 -4.78 6.07 27.05
CA PRO A 423 -3.53 5.51 27.56
C PRO A 423 -3.71 4.07 28.02
N LEU A 424 -2.68 3.26 27.83
CA LEU A 424 -2.61 1.88 28.29
C LEU A 424 -1.94 1.79 29.67
N PRO A 425 -2.44 0.94 30.59
CA PRO A 425 -1.76 0.67 31.85
C PRO A 425 -0.37 0.04 31.62
N PHE A 426 0.47 -0.01 32.66
CA PHE A 426 1.84 -0.48 32.51
C PHE A 426 1.92 -1.94 32.02
N ASP A 427 1.11 -2.84 32.59
CA ASP A 427 1.06 -4.27 32.28
C ASP A 427 -0.15 -4.65 31.40
N TYR A 428 -0.60 -3.77 30.49
CA TYR A 428 -1.74 -4.03 29.60
C TYR A 428 -1.59 -5.37 28.82
N PRO A 429 -2.62 -6.24 28.76
CA PRO A 429 -4.02 -6.02 29.19
C PRO A 429 -4.37 -6.40 30.63
N ARG A 430 -3.40 -6.70 31.50
CA ARG A 430 -3.69 -6.96 32.90
C ARG A 430 -4.12 -5.66 33.59
N SER A 431 -5.26 -5.67 34.27
CA SER A 431 -5.61 -4.59 35.20
C SER A 431 -4.72 -4.69 36.43
N GLU A 432 -4.29 -3.54 36.96
CA GLU A 432 -3.83 -3.46 38.34
C GLU A 432 -5.04 -3.78 39.23
N GLU A 433 -5.03 -4.95 39.88
CA GLU A 433 -5.88 -5.18 41.07
C GLU A 433 -5.29 -4.45 42.27
#